data_AF-A0A7C3U550-F1
#
_entry.id   AF-A0A7C3U550-F1
#
_cell.length_a   1.000
_cell.length_b   1.000
_cell.length_c   1.000
_cell.angle_alpha   90.00
_cell.angle_beta   90.00
_cell.angle_gamma   90.00
#
_symmetry.space_group_name_H-M   'P 1'
#
loop_
_entity.id
_entity.type
_entity.pdbx_description
1 polymer ?
#
loop_
_entity_poly.entity_id
_entity_poly.type
_entity_poly.pdbx_seq_one_letter_code
_entity_poly.pdbx_strand_id
1 'polypeptide(L)'
;MRGGLLEILVLGKPISWLDGVDVRTGEIVQRDHPQRGTSIAGRTIKIPHSIGSTVGAYTFFKLVRNKAAPRKIILEKPDSITMAAVLAGIPVEMEHEGPVEELKVEGVPENFVRYLEKEASFSSARGFVRINSVHLSGISYATIGEEGLDFLKKVSKDARFRVLATTNPAGMDLKRWRKMGIPEDFAEKQLRIVRLLLKMGAVPTFTCTPYLAGNLPTF
;
A
#
# COMPACT_ATOMS: atom_id res chain seq x y z
N MET A 1 7.69 38.82 10.96
CA MET A 1 7.26 37.94 9.86
C MET A 1 6.12 37.08 10.38
N ARG A 2 4.90 37.22 9.85
CA ARG A 2 3.73 36.43 10.29
C ARG A 2 3.92 35.00 9.80
N GLY A 3 4.04 34.04 10.73
CA GLY A 3 4.04 32.62 10.41
C GLY A 3 2.68 32.25 9.82
N GLY A 4 2.64 32.06 8.50
CA GLY A 4 1.42 31.67 7.79
C GLY A 4 0.97 30.30 8.27
N LEU A 5 -0.26 30.21 8.79
CA LEU A 5 -0.99 28.95 8.89
C LEU A 5 -0.91 28.28 7.52
N LEU A 6 -0.25 27.12 7.44
CA LEU A 6 -0.23 26.32 6.21
C LEU A 6 -1.68 25.93 5.90
N GLU A 7 -2.24 26.54 4.86
CA GLU A 7 -3.61 26.33 4.41
C GLU A 7 -3.83 24.84 4.11
N ILE A 8 -4.87 24.25 4.73
CA ILE A 8 -5.26 22.86 4.51
C ILE A 8 -6.11 22.81 3.24
N LEU A 9 -5.69 22.01 2.24
CA LEU A 9 -6.50 21.77 1.06
C LEU A 9 -7.58 20.73 1.37
N VAL A 10 -8.83 21.17 1.48
CA VAL A 10 -9.98 20.29 1.69
C VAL A 10 -10.50 19.78 0.35
N LEU A 11 -10.52 18.46 0.16
CA LEU A 11 -11.11 17.81 -1.02
C LEU A 11 -12.60 17.55 -0.78
N GLY A 12 -13.43 18.02 -1.70
CA GLY A 12 -14.90 17.96 -1.56
C GLY A 12 -15.50 16.61 -1.93
N LYS A 13 -14.69 15.69 -2.48
CA LYS A 13 -15.10 14.35 -2.87
C LYS A 13 -13.98 13.33 -2.56
N PRO A 14 -14.30 12.02 -2.52
CA PRO A 14 -13.30 10.97 -2.44
C PRO A 14 -12.37 10.97 -3.65
N ILE A 15 -11.14 10.51 -3.44
CA ILE A 15 -10.10 10.43 -4.47
C ILE A 15 -9.67 8.99 -4.73
N SER A 16 -9.45 8.64 -5.99
CA SER A 16 -8.81 7.39 -6.38
C SER A 16 -7.30 7.55 -6.32
N TRP A 17 -6.64 6.76 -5.46
CA TRP A 17 -5.18 6.72 -5.44
C TRP A 17 -4.58 5.95 -6.61
N LEU A 18 -5.36 5.10 -7.29
CA LEU A 18 -4.84 4.31 -8.40
C LEU A 18 -4.55 5.17 -9.64
N ASP A 19 -5.47 6.08 -9.96
CA ASP A 19 -5.50 6.83 -11.22
C ASP A 19 -6.02 8.27 -11.09
N GLY A 20 -6.41 8.72 -9.89
CA GLY A 20 -6.97 10.05 -9.67
C GLY A 20 -5.95 11.16 -9.45
N VAL A 21 -4.66 10.82 -9.31
CA VAL A 21 -3.55 11.76 -9.09
C VAL A 21 -2.40 11.44 -10.04
N ASP A 22 -1.90 12.47 -10.73
CA ASP A 22 -0.66 12.35 -11.49
C ASP A 22 0.52 12.19 -10.51
N VAL A 23 1.15 11.02 -10.54
CA VAL A 23 2.25 10.67 -9.62
C VAL A 23 3.50 11.52 -9.77
N ARG A 24 3.65 12.26 -10.88
CA ARG A 24 4.82 13.08 -11.19
C ARG A 24 4.67 14.50 -10.66
N THR A 25 3.45 15.05 -10.70
CA THR A 25 3.16 16.45 -10.34
C THR A 25 2.35 16.60 -9.06
N GLY A 26 1.68 15.53 -8.62
CA GLY A 26 0.71 15.56 -7.54
C GLY A 26 -0.62 16.22 -7.94
N GLU A 27 -0.83 16.50 -9.22
CA GLU A 27 -2.06 17.09 -9.72
C GLU A 27 -3.22 16.09 -9.65
N ILE A 28 -4.37 16.56 -9.14
CA ILE A 28 -5.61 15.78 -9.18
C ILE A 28 -6.12 15.75 -10.62
N VAL A 29 -6.10 14.57 -11.24
CA VAL A 29 -6.54 14.35 -12.63
C VAL A 29 -7.90 13.66 -12.74
N GLN A 30 -8.43 13.16 -11.61
CA GLN A 30 -9.74 12.52 -11.53
C GLN A 30 -10.84 13.40 -12.15
N ARG A 31 -11.47 12.90 -13.22
CA ARG A 31 -12.34 13.68 -14.13
C ARG A 31 -13.43 14.49 -13.42
N ASP A 32 -14.13 13.88 -12.47
CA ASP A 32 -15.31 14.47 -11.82
C ASP A 32 -15.04 15.03 -10.41
N HIS A 33 -13.76 15.26 -10.09
CA HIS A 33 -13.33 15.77 -8.80
C HIS A 33 -13.38 17.32 -8.80
N PRO A 34 -14.01 17.98 -7.81
CA PRO A 34 -14.16 19.45 -7.81
C PRO A 34 -12.82 20.20 -7.82
N GLN A 35 -11.79 19.62 -7.19
CA GLN A 35 -10.43 20.14 -7.12
C GLN A 35 -9.51 19.64 -8.27
N ARG A 36 -10.05 19.10 -9.37
CA ARG A 36 -9.25 18.69 -10.54
C ARG A 36 -8.38 19.85 -11.05
N GLY A 37 -7.13 19.56 -11.41
CA GLY A 37 -6.12 20.55 -11.78
C GLY A 37 -5.35 21.16 -10.61
N THR A 38 -5.75 20.86 -9.36
CA THR A 38 -5.04 21.31 -8.17
C THR A 38 -3.98 20.28 -7.77
N SER A 39 -2.78 20.72 -7.42
CA SER A 39 -1.73 19.84 -6.88
C SER A 39 -1.83 19.65 -5.36
N ILE A 40 -1.61 18.41 -4.90
CA ILE A 40 -1.49 18.05 -3.49
C ILE A 40 -0.04 18.13 -2.97
N ALA A 41 0.94 18.31 -3.87
CA ALA A 41 2.35 18.22 -3.53
C ALA A 41 2.75 19.23 -2.44
N GLY A 42 3.39 18.73 -1.38
CA GLY A 42 3.86 19.53 -0.25
C GLY A 42 2.77 20.12 0.65
N ARG A 43 1.48 19.88 0.36
CA ARG A 43 0.35 20.43 1.12
C ARG A 43 -0.11 19.47 2.21
N THR A 44 -0.77 20.01 3.24
CA THR A 44 -1.65 19.21 4.09
C THR A 44 -2.99 19.11 3.37
N ILE A 45 -3.48 17.90 3.13
CA ILE A 45 -4.78 17.68 2.49
C ILE A 45 -5.76 17.04 3.47
N LYS A 46 -7.04 17.42 3.41
CA LYS A 46 -8.13 16.74 4.11
C LYS A 46 -9.02 16.08 3.06
N ILE A 47 -9.29 14.77 3.21
CA ILE A 47 -10.07 13.99 2.24
C ILE A 47 -11.18 13.19 2.96
N PRO A 48 -12.34 12.96 2.31
CA PRO A 48 -13.41 12.19 2.93
C PRO A 48 -13.03 10.73 3.18
N HIS A 49 -12.54 10.07 2.14
CA HIS A 49 -11.99 8.70 2.08
C HIS A 49 -11.43 8.49 0.67
N SER A 50 -10.82 7.33 0.40
CA SER A 50 -10.42 6.95 -0.96
C SER A 50 -11.48 6.10 -1.65
N ILE A 51 -11.38 6.01 -2.97
CA ILE A 51 -12.19 5.09 -3.78
C ILE A 51 -11.28 4.27 -4.70
N GLY A 52 -11.81 3.18 -5.26
CA GLY A 52 -11.11 2.35 -6.23
C GLY A 52 -10.36 1.18 -5.60
N SER A 53 -9.28 0.76 -6.25
CA SER A 53 -8.56 -0.47 -5.90
C SER A 53 -7.56 -0.27 -4.76
N THR A 54 -7.42 -1.29 -3.91
CA THR A 54 -6.36 -1.36 -2.88
C THR A 54 -4.94 -1.32 -3.48
N VAL A 55 -4.79 -1.62 -4.77
CA VAL A 55 -3.54 -1.42 -5.52
C VAL A 55 -3.07 0.05 -5.49
N GLY A 56 -3.98 1.00 -5.29
CA GLY A 56 -3.67 2.42 -5.14
C GLY A 56 -2.69 2.73 -4.01
N ALA A 57 -2.51 1.83 -3.03
CA ALA A 57 -1.51 1.98 -1.97
C ALA A 57 -0.07 2.17 -2.51
N TYR A 58 0.27 1.57 -3.66
CA TYR A 58 1.61 1.72 -4.24
C TYR A 58 1.88 3.12 -4.81
N THR A 59 0.83 3.91 -5.07
CA THR A 59 0.93 5.28 -5.56
C THR A 59 1.65 6.19 -4.57
N PHE A 60 1.52 5.96 -3.27
CA PHE A 60 2.21 6.79 -2.26
C PHE A 60 3.72 6.73 -2.39
N PHE A 61 4.29 5.56 -2.64
CA PHE A 61 5.73 5.42 -2.87
C PHE A 61 6.17 6.17 -4.13
N LYS A 62 5.34 6.18 -5.19
CA LYS A 62 5.60 6.93 -6.43
C LYS A 62 5.58 8.44 -6.16
N LEU A 63 4.57 8.91 -5.45
CA LEU A 63 4.44 10.32 -5.08
C LEU A 63 5.63 10.81 -4.24
N VAL A 64 6.06 10.03 -3.25
CA VAL A 64 7.23 10.38 -2.41
C VAL A 64 8.50 10.42 -3.25
N ARG A 65 8.74 9.40 -4.10
CA ARG A 65 9.90 9.35 -4.99
C ARG A 65 9.97 10.56 -5.92
N ASN A 66 8.82 10.98 -6.46
CA ASN A 66 8.72 12.11 -7.38
C ASN A 66 8.65 13.47 -6.68
N LYS A 67 8.73 13.53 -5.35
CA LYS A 67 8.55 14.76 -4.55
C LYS A 67 7.19 15.44 -4.80
N ALA A 68 6.19 14.63 -5.15
CA ALA A 68 4.82 15.02 -5.48
C ALA A 68 3.82 14.66 -4.36
N ALA A 69 4.29 14.02 -3.28
CA ALA A 69 3.47 13.63 -2.14
C ALA A 69 2.94 14.85 -1.37
N PRO A 70 1.73 14.74 -0.77
CA PRO A 70 1.31 15.66 0.26
C PRO A 70 2.25 15.56 1.46
N ARG A 71 2.37 16.67 2.21
CA ARG A 71 3.13 16.69 3.47
C ARG A 71 2.42 15.90 4.58
N LYS A 72 1.08 15.87 4.54
CA LYS A 72 0.22 15.18 5.50
C LYS A 72 -1.16 14.94 4.88
N ILE A 73 -1.79 13.82 5.24
CA ILE A 73 -3.18 13.51 4.88
C ILE A 73 -4.04 13.48 6.15
N ILE A 74 -5.18 14.16 6.12
CA ILE A 74 -6.22 14.10 7.15
C ILE A 74 -7.41 13.37 6.55
N LEU A 75 -7.85 12.30 7.19
CA LEU A 75 -9.00 11.48 6.80
C LEU A 75 -10.24 11.90 7.60
N GLU A 76 -11.39 12.01 6.95
CA GLU A 76 -12.68 12.19 7.63
C GLU A 76 -13.27 10.86 8.10
N LYS A 77 -13.02 9.78 7.37
CA LYS A 77 -13.49 8.43 7.65
C LYS A 77 -12.34 7.43 7.57
N PRO A 78 -12.45 6.27 8.28
CA PRO A 78 -11.42 5.23 8.22
C PRO A 78 -11.26 4.72 6.79
N ASP A 79 -10.01 4.65 6.32
CA ASP A 79 -9.66 4.25 4.96
C ASP A 79 -8.28 3.59 4.90
N SER A 80 -8.26 2.25 4.82
CA SER A 80 -7.02 1.48 4.87
C SER A 80 -6.13 1.63 3.63
N ILE A 81 -6.69 2.05 2.49
CA ILE A 81 -5.88 2.32 1.30
C ILE A 81 -5.00 3.54 1.56
N THR A 82 -5.59 4.64 2.01
CA THR A 82 -4.91 5.89 2.34
C THR A 82 -3.95 5.70 3.51
N MET A 83 -4.30 4.85 4.47
CA MET A 83 -3.42 4.56 5.60
C MET A 83 -2.08 3.96 5.18
N ALA A 84 -2.04 3.23 4.07
CA ALA A 84 -0.79 2.71 3.52
C ALA A 84 0.22 3.82 3.17
N ALA A 85 -0.21 5.09 3.06
CA ALA A 85 0.68 6.24 2.91
C ALA A 85 1.69 6.36 4.07
N VAL A 86 1.35 5.88 5.28
CA VAL A 86 2.26 5.82 6.43
C VAL A 86 3.48 4.96 6.11
N LEU A 87 3.32 3.87 5.36
CA LEU A 87 4.43 3.00 4.94
C LEU A 87 5.38 3.68 3.95
N ALA A 88 4.88 4.67 3.20
CA ALA A 88 5.69 5.53 2.33
C ALA A 88 6.29 6.73 3.07
N GLY A 89 6.00 6.90 4.37
CA GLY A 89 6.49 8.02 5.18
C GLY A 89 5.63 9.27 5.13
N ILE A 90 4.40 9.19 4.60
CA ILE A 90 3.44 10.30 4.62
C ILE A 90 2.60 10.19 5.90
N PRO A 91 2.63 11.20 6.80
CA PRO A 91 1.79 11.20 7.99
C PRO A 91 0.29 11.20 7.63
N VAL A 92 -0.47 10.34 8.31
CA VAL A 92 -1.94 10.27 8.21
C VAL A 92 -2.55 10.48 9.59
N GLU A 93 -3.55 11.36 9.67
CA GLU A 93 -4.31 11.71 10.89
C GLU A 93 -5.82 11.60 10.61
N MET A 94 -6.62 11.39 11.66
CA MET A 94 -8.07 11.62 11.62
C MET A 94 -8.47 12.50 12.79
N GLU A 95 -9.60 13.19 12.66
CA GLU A 95 -10.13 14.04 13.73
C GLU A 95 -10.48 13.25 15.00
N HIS A 96 -10.82 11.97 14.86
CA HIS A 96 -11.13 11.08 15.97
C HIS A 96 -10.30 9.80 15.89
N GLU A 97 -9.44 9.62 16.89
CA GLU A 97 -8.66 8.40 17.12
C GLU A 97 -9.17 7.72 18.38
N GLY A 98 -9.54 6.45 18.24
CA GLY A 98 -9.89 5.59 19.37
C GLY A 98 -8.65 5.10 20.12
N PRO A 99 -8.80 4.66 21.38
CA PRO A 99 -7.72 4.02 22.11
C PRO A 99 -7.27 2.75 21.38
N VAL A 100 -5.96 2.53 21.31
CA VAL A 100 -5.36 1.35 20.68
C VAL A 100 -4.60 0.57 21.74
N GLU A 101 -4.84 -0.73 21.78
CA GLU A 101 -4.00 -1.65 22.54
C GLU A 101 -2.62 -1.74 21.86
N GLU A 102 -1.55 -1.50 22.62
CA GLU A 102 -0.18 -1.61 22.12
C GLU A 102 0.09 -2.99 21.52
N LEU A 103 0.58 -3.03 20.27
CA LEU A 103 0.88 -4.29 19.59
C LEU A 103 2.25 -4.80 20.02
N LYS A 104 2.26 -5.68 21.03
CA LYS A 104 3.48 -6.31 21.56
C LYS A 104 3.98 -7.43 20.65
N VAL A 105 4.84 -7.08 19.70
CA VAL A 105 5.47 -8.03 18.77
C VAL A 105 6.97 -7.78 18.63
N GLU A 106 7.77 -8.83 18.84
CA GLU A 106 9.22 -8.80 18.68
C GLU A 106 9.66 -9.12 17.24
N GLY A 107 10.79 -8.55 16.82
CA GLY A 107 11.42 -8.87 15.53
C GLY A 107 10.69 -8.32 14.29
N VAL A 108 9.76 -7.37 14.49
CA VAL A 108 9.04 -6.69 13.41
C VAL A 108 9.52 -5.24 13.31
N PRO A 109 9.80 -4.72 12.10
CA PRO A 109 10.12 -3.30 11.91
C PRO A 109 9.07 -2.37 12.51
N GLU A 110 9.53 -1.34 13.24
CA GLU A 110 8.67 -0.39 13.98
C GLU A 110 7.62 0.28 13.08
N ASN A 111 7.96 0.59 11.83
CA ASN A 111 7.04 1.20 10.89
C ASN A 111 5.83 0.30 10.54
N PHE A 112 5.97 -1.03 10.64
CA PHE A 112 4.84 -1.95 10.46
C PHE A 112 3.95 -2.04 11.70
N VAL A 113 4.54 -2.05 12.89
CA VAL A 113 3.80 -2.00 14.16
C VAL A 113 2.98 -0.71 14.21
N ARG A 114 3.62 0.42 13.95
CA ARG A 114 2.98 1.73 13.91
C ARG A 114 1.87 1.80 12.85
N TYR A 115 2.06 1.21 11.68
CA TYR A 115 1.01 1.14 10.66
C TYR A 115 -0.22 0.38 11.17
N LEU A 116 -0.03 -0.78 11.81
CA LEU A 116 -1.13 -1.59 12.35
C LEU A 116 -1.84 -0.89 13.51
N GLU A 117 -1.10 -0.26 14.43
CA GLU A 117 -1.66 0.54 15.51
C GLU A 117 -2.46 1.73 14.98
N LYS A 118 -1.96 2.38 13.93
CA LYS A 118 -2.66 3.49 13.30
C LYS A 118 -3.95 3.03 12.61
N GLU A 119 -3.93 1.95 11.86
CA GLU A 119 -5.15 1.32 11.31
C GLU A 119 -6.15 0.99 12.42
N ALA A 120 -5.68 0.41 13.53
CA ALA A 120 -6.52 0.10 14.67
C ALA A 120 -7.16 1.36 15.29
N SER A 121 -6.41 2.46 15.46
CA SER A 121 -6.92 3.72 16.06
C SER A 121 -8.08 4.35 15.30
N PHE A 122 -8.15 4.09 14.00
CA PHE A 122 -9.19 4.63 13.14
C PHE A 122 -10.37 3.68 12.99
N SER A 123 -10.15 2.40 13.28
CA SER A 123 -11.21 1.41 13.29
C SER A 123 -11.95 1.38 14.64
N SER A 124 -13.08 0.68 14.71
CA SER A 124 -13.72 0.33 15.98
C SER A 124 -13.09 -0.92 16.63
N ALA A 125 -11.85 -1.27 16.27
CA ALA A 125 -11.17 -2.45 16.80
C ALA A 125 -10.88 -2.29 18.29
N ARG A 126 -11.04 -3.39 19.03
CA ARG A 126 -10.73 -3.46 20.47
C ARG A 126 -9.31 -3.94 20.75
N GLY A 127 -8.58 -4.37 19.72
CA GLY A 127 -7.26 -4.98 19.82
C GLY A 127 -6.93 -5.81 18.58
N PHE A 128 -5.86 -6.61 18.67
CA PHE A 128 -5.34 -7.40 17.57
C PHE A 128 -5.59 -8.89 17.77
N VAL A 129 -5.80 -9.62 16.68
CA VAL A 129 -5.91 -11.09 16.67
C VAL A 129 -4.70 -11.70 15.99
N ARG A 130 -4.21 -12.82 16.52
CA ARG A 130 -3.18 -13.61 15.86
C ARG A 130 -3.79 -14.37 14.68
N ILE A 131 -3.11 -14.33 13.54
CA ILE A 131 -3.47 -15.09 12.35
C ILE A 131 -2.55 -16.30 12.20
N ASN A 132 -3.04 -17.36 11.57
CA ASN A 132 -2.26 -18.58 11.30
C ASN A 132 -1.77 -18.66 9.84
N SER A 133 -2.37 -17.90 8.93
CA SER A 133 -1.96 -17.81 7.53
C SER A 133 -2.36 -16.48 6.88
N VAL A 134 -1.73 -16.17 5.74
CA VAL A 134 -2.02 -15.00 4.91
C VAL A 134 -1.91 -15.36 3.43
N HIS A 135 -2.67 -14.66 2.58
CA HIS A 135 -2.53 -14.72 1.13
C HIS A 135 -2.06 -13.38 0.58
N LEU A 136 -0.85 -13.36 0.01
CA LEU A 136 -0.18 -12.16 -0.47
C LEU A 136 -0.76 -11.73 -1.82
N SER A 137 -1.49 -10.62 -1.83
CA SER A 137 -2.04 -10.00 -3.04
C SER A 137 -1.10 -8.97 -3.67
N GLY A 138 -1.39 -8.58 -4.92
CA GLY A 138 -0.69 -7.48 -5.57
C GLY A 138 0.77 -7.76 -5.93
N ILE A 139 1.14 -9.02 -6.17
CA ILE A 139 2.52 -9.44 -6.46
C ILE A 139 2.92 -9.28 -7.95
N SER A 140 2.02 -8.77 -8.78
CA SER A 140 2.26 -8.52 -10.19
C SER A 140 3.10 -7.26 -10.38
N TYR A 141 4.13 -7.30 -11.22
CA TYR A 141 4.93 -6.11 -11.56
C TYR A 141 4.06 -4.98 -12.15
N ALA A 142 3.00 -5.33 -12.88
CA ALA A 142 2.06 -4.35 -13.43
C ALA A 142 1.35 -3.53 -12.34
N THR A 143 1.13 -4.11 -11.15
CA THR A 143 0.44 -3.45 -10.04
C THR A 143 1.42 -2.80 -9.06
N ILE A 144 2.45 -3.53 -8.64
CA ILE A 144 3.40 -3.09 -7.61
C ILE A 144 4.42 -2.08 -8.14
N GLY A 145 4.72 -2.14 -9.44
CA GLY A 145 5.68 -1.26 -10.11
C GLY A 145 7.10 -1.37 -9.56
N GLU A 146 7.94 -0.41 -9.95
CA GLU A 146 9.33 -0.35 -9.51
C GLU A 146 9.44 -0.01 -8.02
N GLU A 147 8.56 0.85 -7.52
CA GLU A 147 8.59 1.37 -6.16
C GLU A 147 8.27 0.28 -5.13
N GLY A 148 7.23 -0.51 -5.39
CA GLY A 148 6.92 -1.61 -4.49
C GLY A 148 7.93 -2.76 -4.62
N LEU A 149 8.56 -2.95 -5.79
CA LEU A 149 9.72 -3.85 -5.91
C LEU A 149 10.89 -3.36 -5.06
N ASP A 150 11.21 -2.06 -5.06
CA ASP A 150 12.26 -1.49 -4.19
C ASP A 150 11.92 -1.58 -2.71
N PHE A 151 10.65 -1.38 -2.35
CA PHE A 151 10.16 -1.64 -1.00
C PHE A 151 10.37 -3.11 -0.60
N LEU A 152 9.95 -4.07 -1.43
CA LEU A 152 10.18 -5.51 -1.17
C LEU A 152 11.66 -5.84 -1.06
N LYS A 153 12.53 -5.25 -1.90
CA LYS A 153 13.99 -5.43 -1.79
C LYS A 153 14.51 -5.01 -0.42
N LYS A 154 14.05 -3.86 0.11
CA LYS A 154 14.44 -3.38 1.45
C LYS A 154 13.94 -4.31 2.54
N VAL A 155 12.65 -4.63 2.53
CA VAL A 155 12.01 -5.47 3.56
C VAL A 155 12.60 -6.90 3.58
N SER A 156 12.91 -7.46 2.42
CA SER A 156 13.46 -8.83 2.30
C SER A 156 14.85 -9.03 2.89
N LYS A 157 15.56 -7.96 3.26
CA LYS A 157 16.86 -8.05 3.93
C LYS A 157 16.68 -8.62 5.34
N ASP A 158 15.77 -8.02 6.10
CA ASP A 158 15.69 -8.20 7.54
C ASP A 158 14.38 -8.87 8.01
N ALA A 159 13.36 -8.97 7.14
CA ALA A 159 12.08 -9.57 7.48
C ALA A 159 11.86 -10.94 6.82
N ARG A 160 11.08 -11.79 7.50
CA ARG A 160 10.56 -13.08 7.02
C ARG A 160 9.08 -13.21 7.37
N PHE A 161 8.36 -14.04 6.62
CA PHE A 161 6.98 -14.39 6.98
C PHE A 161 6.99 -15.35 8.16
N ARG A 162 6.26 -15.00 9.23
CA ARG A 162 6.16 -15.80 10.46
C ARG A 162 5.10 -16.90 10.39
N VAL A 163 4.11 -16.70 9.54
CA VAL A 163 2.95 -17.59 9.35
C VAL A 163 2.94 -18.10 7.92
N LEU A 164 2.12 -19.12 7.61
CA LEU A 164 1.96 -19.61 6.25
C LEU A 164 1.54 -18.47 5.32
N ALA A 165 2.42 -18.07 4.41
CA ALA A 165 2.17 -16.99 3.46
C ALA A 165 2.11 -17.55 2.04
N THR A 166 0.94 -17.53 1.41
CA THR A 166 0.74 -17.99 0.02
C THR A 166 0.75 -16.82 -0.95
N THR A 167 0.86 -17.09 -2.25
CA THR A 167 1.04 -16.07 -3.30
C THR A 167 -0.11 -16.05 -4.31
N ASN A 168 -0.62 -14.85 -4.59
CA ASN A 168 -1.54 -14.57 -5.70
C ASN A 168 -0.78 -14.78 -7.05
N PRO A 169 -1.42 -14.82 -8.24
CA PRO A 169 -0.70 -14.98 -9.50
C PRO A 169 0.32 -13.87 -9.73
N ALA A 170 1.43 -14.25 -10.36
CA ALA A 170 2.34 -13.30 -10.95
C ALA A 170 1.68 -12.61 -12.15
N GLY A 171 2.20 -11.45 -12.56
CA GLY A 171 1.73 -10.71 -13.73
C GLY A 171 1.98 -11.38 -15.08
N MET A 172 2.52 -12.60 -15.10
CA MET A 172 2.80 -13.38 -16.29
C MET A 172 2.96 -14.88 -15.96
N ASP A 173 2.93 -15.73 -16.98
CA ASP A 173 3.35 -17.13 -16.87
C ASP A 173 4.86 -17.23 -16.60
N LEU A 174 5.26 -17.84 -15.48
CA LEU A 174 6.67 -17.89 -15.06
C LEU A 174 7.58 -18.76 -15.96
N LYS A 175 7.01 -19.61 -16.83
CA LYS A 175 7.75 -20.54 -17.70
C LYS A 175 7.63 -20.18 -19.18
N ARG A 176 6.45 -19.79 -19.62
CA ARG A 176 6.09 -19.58 -21.03
C ARG A 176 6.03 -18.11 -21.43
N TRP A 177 6.36 -17.16 -20.54
CA TRP A 177 6.30 -15.72 -20.82
C TRP A 177 6.96 -15.31 -22.14
N ARG A 178 8.11 -15.92 -22.51
CA ARG A 178 8.78 -15.66 -23.81
C ARG A 178 7.88 -16.03 -25.00
N LYS A 179 7.25 -17.22 -24.95
CA LYS A 179 6.32 -17.68 -26.01
C LYS A 179 5.05 -16.84 -26.07
N MET A 180 4.68 -16.20 -24.95
CA MET A 180 3.55 -15.29 -24.85
C MET A 180 3.90 -13.85 -25.25
N GLY A 181 5.15 -13.59 -25.67
CA GLY A 181 5.60 -12.26 -26.10
C GLY A 181 5.71 -11.24 -24.97
N ILE A 182 5.88 -11.68 -23.72
CA ILE A 182 6.09 -10.76 -22.60
C ILE A 182 7.49 -10.12 -22.72
N PRO A 183 7.60 -8.78 -22.64
CA PRO A 183 8.90 -8.10 -22.73
C PRO A 183 9.88 -8.56 -21.64
N GLU A 184 11.14 -8.72 -22.01
CA GLU A 184 12.23 -9.15 -21.11
C GLU A 184 12.33 -8.29 -19.84
N ASP A 185 12.26 -6.97 -19.96
CA ASP A 185 12.35 -6.05 -18.82
C ASP A 185 11.22 -6.29 -17.79
N PHE A 186 9.99 -6.48 -18.27
CA PHE A 186 8.85 -6.82 -17.40
C PHE A 186 9.08 -8.16 -16.72
N ALA A 187 9.52 -9.16 -17.50
CA ALA A 187 9.73 -10.51 -17.01
C ALA A 187 10.83 -10.59 -15.94
N GLU A 188 11.94 -9.91 -16.14
CA GLU A 188 13.04 -9.85 -15.18
C GLU A 188 12.60 -9.27 -13.85
N LYS A 189 11.83 -8.18 -13.89
CA LYS A 189 11.33 -7.51 -12.68
C LYS A 189 10.26 -8.34 -11.97
N GLN A 190 9.34 -8.96 -12.72
CA GLN A 190 8.37 -9.89 -12.16
C GLN A 190 9.04 -11.10 -11.49
N LEU A 191 10.04 -11.71 -12.14
CA LEU A 191 10.82 -12.81 -11.56
C LEU A 191 11.58 -12.36 -10.31
N ARG A 192 12.06 -11.11 -10.28
CA ARG A 192 12.72 -10.56 -9.10
C ARG A 192 11.76 -10.42 -7.92
N ILE A 193 10.53 -9.95 -8.13
CA ILE A 193 9.49 -9.93 -7.08
C ILE A 193 9.27 -11.34 -6.53
N VAL A 194 9.08 -12.32 -7.42
CA VAL A 194 8.88 -13.72 -7.02
C VAL A 194 10.06 -14.20 -6.15
N ARG A 195 11.31 -14.02 -6.59
CA ARG A 195 12.49 -14.44 -5.81
C ARG A 195 12.55 -13.81 -4.43
N LEU A 196 12.19 -12.53 -4.29
CA LEU A 196 12.21 -11.83 -3.00
C LEU A 196 11.15 -12.40 -2.05
N LEU A 197 9.94 -12.66 -2.54
CA LEU A 197 8.87 -13.27 -1.75
C LEU A 197 9.24 -14.68 -1.29
N LEU A 198 9.81 -15.50 -2.17
CA LEU A 198 10.27 -16.85 -1.81
C LEU A 198 11.42 -16.82 -0.81
N LYS A 199 12.38 -15.89 -0.98
CA LYS A 199 13.46 -15.66 0.01
C LYS A 199 12.90 -15.29 1.39
N MET A 200 11.77 -14.60 1.44
CA MET A 200 11.09 -14.24 2.68
C MET A 200 10.28 -15.40 3.30
N GLY A 201 10.15 -16.54 2.61
CA GLY A 201 9.42 -17.72 3.08
C GLY A 201 8.01 -17.90 2.49
N ALA A 202 7.66 -17.16 1.43
CA ALA A 202 6.35 -17.34 0.80
C ALA A 202 6.26 -18.68 0.04
N VAL A 203 5.08 -19.27 0.04
CA VAL A 203 4.74 -20.49 -0.70
C VAL A 203 4.30 -20.10 -2.13
N PRO A 204 4.92 -20.67 -3.18
CA PRO A 204 4.68 -20.33 -4.59
C PRO A 204 3.38 -20.93 -5.14
N THR A 205 2.23 -20.62 -4.54
CA THR A 205 0.92 -21.09 -5.01
C THR A 205 0.48 -20.41 -6.32
N PHE A 206 0.87 -19.15 -6.53
CA PHE A 206 0.55 -18.33 -7.71
C PHE A 206 -0.89 -18.46 -8.22
N THR A 207 -1.87 -18.39 -7.32
CA THR A 207 -3.29 -18.56 -7.63
C THR A 207 -4.14 -17.56 -6.86
N CYS A 208 -5.22 -17.08 -7.46
CA CYS A 208 -6.22 -16.25 -6.78
C CYS A 208 -7.23 -17.09 -5.98
N THR A 209 -7.15 -18.42 -6.07
CA THR A 209 -7.98 -19.38 -5.33
C THR A 209 -7.11 -20.14 -4.31
N PRO A 210 -6.59 -19.48 -3.26
CA PRO A 210 -5.64 -20.10 -2.32
C PRO A 210 -6.22 -21.29 -1.56
N TYR A 211 -7.53 -21.32 -1.36
CA TYR A 211 -8.26 -22.41 -0.73
C TYR A 211 -8.16 -23.72 -1.50
N LEU A 212 -8.08 -23.64 -2.84
CA LEU A 212 -7.87 -24.81 -3.71
C LEU A 212 -6.39 -25.26 -3.74
N ALA A 213 -5.49 -24.44 -3.19
CA ALA A 213 -4.06 -24.71 -3.08
C ALA A 213 -3.62 -24.96 -1.62
N GLY A 214 -4.55 -25.36 -0.76
CA GLY A 214 -4.26 -25.83 0.60
C GLY A 214 -4.20 -24.75 1.69
N ASN A 215 -4.38 -23.47 1.36
CA ASN A 215 -4.51 -22.42 2.38
C ASN A 215 -5.98 -22.25 2.79
N LEU A 216 -6.48 -23.24 3.53
CA LEU A 216 -7.83 -23.23 4.11
C LEU A 216 -7.80 -22.57 5.50
N PRO A 217 -8.69 -21.60 5.79
CA PRO A 217 -8.81 -21.05 7.14
C PRO A 217 -9.19 -22.17 8.12
N THR A 218 -8.35 -22.36 9.13
CA THR A 218 -8.64 -23.24 10.26
C THR A 218 -8.97 -22.36 11.46
N PHE A 219 -10.10 -22.65 12.12
CA PHE A 219 -10.53 -21.98 13.35
C PHE A 219 -9.73 -22.47 14.56
#